data_AF-A0AAV0YIL7-F1
#
_entry.id   AF-A0AAV0YIL7-F1
#
_cell.length_a   1.000
_cell.length_b   1.000
_cell.length_c   1.000
_cell.angle_alpha   90.00
_cell.angle_beta   90.00
_cell.angle_gamma   90.00
#
_symmetry.space_group_name_H-M   'P 1'
#
loop_
_entity.id
_entity.type
_entity.pdbx_description
1 polymer ?
#
loop_
_entity_poly.entity_id
_entity_poly.type
_entity_poly.pdbx_seq_one_letter_code
_entity_poly.pdbx_strand_id
1 'polypeptide(L)'
;MLKVEIESEITIPLEKRLEVFKTRNEVLQKENYELREEIARLKSQIVSLKAHNMERKTILWKKIQKSIDDNNSDSHHQLKPALQAIMCEKSIENENLHHTNQDFHFQDSSGSPRKERTSIVLPPTPPPKPKIYEKGIKMQPAIAPPPPPTPSRALIGLKVVRRVPEVIELYRSLTRKDANTESKTHHNGIPVVAFNRNMIEEIENRSSYLSAIKSEVQSQKELISFLIKEVESASYADISEVETFIKWLDGELSSLVDERSVLKHFSQWPEQKVDALREASCNYRDLKNLESEVSSYEDNPKEPTSMALKKIQTLQDRLERCVSSKEKIRESTSKKYRNFHIPWEWMMDTGLIGQMKLSSLRLAKEFMKRVTKEMESHEDNNNLLLQGVKFAFRIHQFAGGFDYETIQAFQELKKVGCVFVAPSNSNHSMNSPKFVKIGQKYVS
;
A
#
# COMPACT_ATOMS: atom_id res chain seq x y z
N MET A 1 44.08 33.96 -36.21
CA MET A 1 42.67 34.06 -36.64
C MET A 1 41.91 32.83 -36.19
N LEU A 2 41.97 31.69 -36.89
CA LEU A 2 41.18 30.47 -36.62
C LEU A 2 40.92 30.10 -35.15
N LYS A 3 41.90 30.22 -34.25
CA LYS A 3 41.72 29.87 -32.83
C LYS A 3 40.76 30.82 -32.07
N VAL A 4 40.74 32.10 -32.45
CA VAL A 4 39.87 33.14 -31.86
C VAL A 4 38.44 33.00 -32.38
N GLU A 5 38.25 32.63 -33.65
CA GLU A 5 36.93 32.37 -34.23
C GLU A 5 36.26 31.17 -33.54
N ILE A 6 36.98 30.04 -33.39
CA ILE A 6 36.45 28.84 -32.71
C ILE A 6 36.12 29.11 -31.23
N GLU A 7 36.96 29.87 -30.51
CA GLU A 7 36.67 30.28 -29.13
C GLU A 7 35.41 31.18 -29.06
N SER A 8 35.23 32.11 -30.01
CA SER A 8 34.03 32.97 -30.06
C SER A 8 32.73 32.21 -30.39
N GLU A 9 32.80 31.24 -31.31
CA GLU A 9 31.64 30.52 -31.84
C GLU A 9 31.08 29.51 -30.82
N ILE A 10 31.91 28.99 -29.90
CA ILE A 10 31.52 28.06 -28.85
C ILE A 10 31.16 28.77 -27.53
N THR A 11 31.86 29.86 -27.18
CA THR A 11 31.67 30.52 -25.88
C THR A 11 30.33 31.26 -25.81
N ILE A 12 29.95 32.01 -26.86
CA ILE A 12 28.72 32.81 -26.88
C ILE A 12 27.44 31.95 -26.68
N PRO A 13 27.29 30.77 -27.33
CA PRO A 13 26.16 29.86 -27.06
C PRO A 13 26.18 29.17 -25.69
N LEU A 14 27.32 29.10 -25.01
CA LEU A 14 27.42 28.58 -23.64
C LEU A 14 27.01 29.65 -22.62
N GLU A 15 27.53 30.87 -22.74
CA GLU A 15 27.15 32.02 -21.89
C GLU A 15 25.64 32.28 -21.96
N LYS A 16 25.07 32.28 -23.17
CA LYS A 16 23.62 32.44 -23.36
C LYS A 16 22.79 31.32 -22.71
N ARG A 17 23.31 30.08 -22.67
CA ARG A 17 22.66 28.97 -21.94
C ARG A 17 22.80 29.13 -20.43
N LEU A 18 23.97 29.55 -19.95
CA LEU A 18 24.24 29.78 -18.53
C LEU A 18 23.34 30.89 -17.96
N GLU A 19 23.14 31.99 -18.69
CA GLU A 19 22.23 33.06 -18.25
C GLU A 19 20.77 32.58 -18.20
N VAL A 20 20.31 31.80 -19.20
CA VAL A 20 18.96 31.20 -19.17
C VAL A 20 18.78 30.25 -17.97
N PHE A 21 19.79 29.45 -17.63
CA PHE A 21 19.75 28.61 -16.43
C PHE A 21 19.72 29.42 -15.14
N LYS A 22 20.47 30.53 -15.10
CA LYS A 22 20.52 31.44 -13.95
C LYS A 22 19.17 32.14 -13.73
N THR A 23 18.57 32.74 -14.77
CA THR A 23 17.23 33.35 -14.69
C THR A 23 16.18 32.32 -14.26
N ARG A 24 16.23 31.08 -14.78
CA ARG A 24 15.33 30.00 -14.36
C ARG A 24 15.51 29.64 -12.88
N ASN A 25 16.75 29.64 -12.37
CA ASN A 25 17.04 29.35 -10.98
C ASN A 25 16.54 30.49 -10.06
N GLU A 26 16.70 31.75 -10.46
CA GLU A 26 16.15 32.91 -9.74
C GLU A 26 14.61 32.85 -9.63
N VAL A 27 13.91 32.46 -10.71
CA VAL A 27 12.45 32.23 -10.68
C VAL A 27 12.07 31.09 -9.74
N LEU A 28 12.76 29.95 -9.81
CA LEU A 28 12.51 28.79 -8.94
C LEU A 28 12.82 29.08 -7.47
N GLN A 29 13.80 29.95 -7.17
CA GLN A 29 14.09 30.41 -5.81
C GLN A 29 12.98 31.31 -5.28
N LYS A 30 12.43 32.21 -6.10
CA LYS A 30 11.28 33.04 -5.74
C LYS A 30 10.03 32.20 -5.47
N GLU A 31 9.71 31.24 -6.35
CA GLU A 31 8.60 30.30 -6.15
C GLU A 31 8.79 29.47 -4.87
N ASN A 32 10.00 28.99 -4.59
CA ASN A 32 10.31 28.29 -3.33
C ASN A 32 10.12 29.17 -2.09
N TYR A 33 10.37 30.48 -2.19
CA TYR A 33 10.15 31.42 -1.09
C TYR A 33 8.64 31.63 -0.86
N GLU A 34 7.87 31.88 -1.93
CA GLU A 34 6.41 32.04 -1.87
C GLU A 34 5.72 30.78 -1.31
N LEU A 35 6.14 29.58 -1.73
CA LEU A 35 5.65 28.30 -1.19
C LEU A 35 6.00 28.12 0.30
N ARG A 36 7.13 28.64 0.78
CA ARG A 36 7.50 28.58 2.21
C ARG A 36 6.64 29.51 3.05
N GLU A 37 6.33 30.71 2.55
CA GLU A 37 5.40 31.62 3.22
C GLU A 37 3.98 31.03 3.26
N GLU A 38 3.52 30.41 2.18
CA GLU A 38 2.21 29.75 2.14
C GLU A 38 2.13 28.57 3.11
N ILE A 39 3.17 27.73 3.19
CA ILE A 39 3.25 26.66 4.19
C ILE A 39 3.24 27.22 5.62
N ALA A 40 3.89 28.35 5.89
CA ALA A 40 3.85 29.01 7.20
C ALA A 40 2.45 29.55 7.52
N ARG A 41 1.77 30.16 6.54
CA ARG A 41 0.38 30.65 6.64
C ARG A 41 -0.59 29.51 6.96
N LEU A 42 -0.52 28.41 6.21
CA LEU A 42 -1.36 27.22 6.42
C LEU A 42 -1.10 26.56 7.78
N LYS A 43 0.16 26.46 8.21
CA LYS A 43 0.51 25.97 9.56
C LYS A 43 -0.11 26.84 10.66
N SER A 44 -0.05 28.17 10.52
CA SER A 44 -0.70 29.11 11.45
C SER A 44 -2.23 28.92 11.49
N GLN A 45 -2.86 28.76 10.32
CA GLN A 45 -4.30 28.50 10.21
C GLN A 45 -4.70 27.16 10.88
N ILE A 46 -3.90 26.10 10.71
CA ILE A 46 -4.11 24.81 11.38
C ILE A 46 -4.01 24.95 12.91
N VAL A 47 -3.04 25.70 13.43
CA VAL A 47 -2.91 25.98 14.87
C VAL A 47 -4.13 26.75 15.40
N SER A 48 -4.58 27.79 14.68
CA SER A 48 -5.78 28.55 15.02
C SER A 48 -7.05 27.68 15.04
N LEU A 49 -7.24 26.84 14.01
CA LEU A 49 -8.35 25.87 13.95
C LEU A 49 -8.29 24.83 15.06
N LYS A 50 -7.09 24.34 15.43
CA LYS A 50 -6.91 23.41 16.56
C LYS A 50 -7.25 24.08 17.89
N ALA A 51 -6.83 25.33 18.10
CA ALA A 51 -7.16 26.11 19.29
C ALA A 51 -8.67 26.35 19.43
N HIS A 52 -9.35 26.79 18.37
CA HIS A 52 -10.80 27.00 18.36
C HIS A 52 -11.60 25.69 18.54
N ASN A 53 -11.12 24.56 18.01
CA ASN A 53 -11.69 23.24 18.30
C ASN A 53 -11.54 22.87 19.78
N MET A 54 -10.35 23.10 20.36
CA MET A 54 -10.09 22.85 21.78
C MET A 54 -10.91 23.76 22.71
N GLU A 55 -11.15 25.01 22.31
CA GLU A 55 -12.06 25.94 22.99
C GLU A 55 -13.51 25.43 22.94
N ARG A 56 -14.02 25.05 21.75
CA ARG A 56 -15.36 24.46 21.60
C ARG A 56 -15.54 23.20 22.44
N LYS A 57 -14.55 22.30 22.46
CA LYS A 57 -14.52 21.13 23.37
C LYS A 57 -14.59 21.56 24.83
N THR A 58 -13.84 22.59 25.23
CA THR A 58 -13.82 23.10 26.62
C THR A 58 -15.15 23.73 27.03
N ILE A 59 -15.80 24.48 26.14
CA ILE A 59 -17.13 25.07 26.37
C ILE A 59 -18.18 23.96 26.52
N LEU A 60 -18.14 22.93 25.65
CA LEU A 60 -19.02 21.78 25.74
C LEU A 60 -18.81 21.02 27.07
N TRP A 61 -17.56 20.79 27.48
CA TRP A 61 -17.22 20.19 28.77
C TRP A 61 -17.75 20.99 29.96
N LYS A 62 -17.56 22.31 29.97
CA LYS A 62 -18.13 23.18 31.02
C LYS A 62 -19.66 23.13 31.05
N LYS A 63 -20.31 23.02 29.89
CA LYS A 63 -21.77 22.91 29.80
C LYS A 63 -22.30 21.55 30.28
N ILE A 64 -21.59 20.46 30.00
CA ILE A 64 -21.88 19.13 30.53
C ILE A 64 -21.69 19.12 32.06
N GLN A 65 -20.58 19.65 32.56
CA GLN A 65 -20.32 19.71 34.01
C GLN A 65 -21.40 20.53 34.73
N LYS A 66 -21.72 21.74 34.24
CA LYS A 66 -22.81 22.54 34.79
C LYS A 66 -24.16 21.81 34.76
N SER A 67 -24.45 21.07 33.69
CA SER A 67 -25.67 20.24 33.59
C SER A 67 -25.70 19.05 34.57
N ILE A 68 -24.56 18.65 35.13
CA ILE A 68 -24.45 17.62 36.18
C ILE A 68 -24.60 18.28 37.56
N ASP A 69 -23.95 19.43 37.76
CA ASP A 69 -23.99 20.19 39.02
C ASP A 69 -25.40 20.76 39.30
N ASP A 70 -26.10 21.26 38.26
CA ASP A 70 -27.49 21.76 38.35
C ASP A 70 -28.52 20.64 38.65
N ASN A 71 -28.15 19.35 38.56
CA ASN A 71 -29.03 18.19 38.74
C ASN A 71 -28.73 17.36 40.00
N ASN A 72 -27.96 17.86 40.96
CA ASN A 72 -27.58 17.09 42.14
C ASN A 72 -28.68 17.03 43.22
N SER A 73 -29.78 16.34 42.90
CA SER A 73 -30.58 15.61 43.87
C SER A 73 -30.70 14.16 43.38
N ASP A 74 -29.83 13.33 43.95
CA ASP A 74 -29.92 11.87 44.02
C ASP A 74 -29.89 11.06 42.69
N SER A 75 -28.68 10.69 42.24
CA SER A 75 -28.39 9.43 41.49
C SER A 75 -26.89 9.26 41.19
N HIS A 76 -26.09 8.94 42.21
CA HIS A 76 -24.75 8.39 41.97
C HIS A 76 -24.88 6.99 41.33
N HIS A 77 -24.27 6.77 40.13
CA HIS A 77 -23.47 5.56 39.79
C HIS A 77 -23.16 5.29 38.29
N GLN A 78 -23.63 6.06 37.29
CA GLN A 78 -23.44 5.68 35.86
C GLN A 78 -22.40 6.45 35.00
N LEU A 79 -21.77 7.54 35.47
CA LEU A 79 -20.89 8.38 34.60
C LEU A 79 -19.37 8.18 34.76
N LYS A 80 -18.89 7.35 35.69
CA LYS A 80 -17.44 7.08 35.87
C LYS A 80 -16.68 6.56 34.63
N PRO A 81 -17.24 5.71 33.74
CA PRO A 81 -16.47 5.14 32.62
C PRO A 81 -16.03 6.18 31.58
N ALA A 82 -16.82 7.24 31.36
CA ALA A 82 -16.53 8.24 30.33
C ALA A 82 -15.31 9.09 30.68
N LEU A 83 -15.18 9.51 31.95
CA LEU A 83 -14.07 10.35 32.41
C LEU A 83 -12.70 9.65 32.25
N GLN A 84 -12.66 8.33 32.43
CA GLN A 84 -11.43 7.53 32.29
C GLN A 84 -10.90 7.52 30.84
N ALA A 85 -11.79 7.50 29.84
CA ALA A 85 -11.41 7.46 28.43
C ALA A 85 -10.82 8.80 27.96
N ILE A 86 -11.42 9.92 28.35
CA ILE A 86 -10.96 11.27 27.98
C ILE A 86 -9.63 11.66 28.67
N MET A 87 -9.35 11.13 29.86
CA MET A 87 -8.03 11.30 30.48
C MET A 87 -6.90 10.58 29.70
N CYS A 88 -7.23 9.56 28.91
CA CYS A 88 -6.24 8.77 28.17
C CYS A 88 -5.78 9.47 26.87
N GLU A 89 -6.69 10.10 26.11
CA GLU A 89 -6.34 10.86 24.90
C GLU A 89 -5.38 12.04 25.19
N LYS A 90 -5.53 12.68 26.35
CA LYS A 90 -4.69 13.81 26.78
C LYS A 90 -3.21 13.43 26.96
N SER A 91 -2.89 12.14 27.07
CA SER A 91 -1.51 11.63 27.14
C SER A 91 -0.90 11.35 25.77
N ILE A 92 -1.70 11.15 24.72
CA ILE A 92 -1.24 10.70 23.40
C ILE A 92 -0.90 11.89 22.48
N GLU A 93 -1.57 13.03 22.64
CA GLU A 93 -1.28 14.24 21.84
C GLU A 93 -0.01 15.01 22.26
N ASN A 94 0.55 14.75 23.46
CA ASN A 94 1.72 15.49 23.96
C ASN A 94 3.08 14.93 23.51
N GLU A 95 3.19 13.66 23.07
CA GLU A 95 4.48 13.11 22.60
C GLU A 95 4.87 13.53 21.17
N ASN A 96 3.89 13.91 20.34
CA ASN A 96 4.08 14.20 18.92
C ASN A 96 4.52 15.65 18.60
N LEU A 97 5.04 16.39 19.60
CA LEU A 97 5.41 17.81 19.47
C LEU A 97 6.83 18.15 19.94
N HIS A 98 7.67 17.17 20.29
CA HIS A 98 9.03 17.39 20.82
C HIS A 98 10.15 16.59 20.15
N HIS A 99 9.98 16.17 18.88
CA HIS A 99 11.01 15.45 18.13
C HIS A 99 11.44 16.17 16.84
N THR A 100 12.04 17.36 16.98
CA THR A 100 13.03 17.85 16.00
C THR A 100 14.00 18.85 16.65
N ASN A 101 15.30 18.53 16.59
CA ASN A 101 16.46 19.32 17.04
C ASN A 101 16.72 19.43 18.56
N GLN A 102 17.68 18.65 19.09
CA GLN A 102 18.98 19.18 19.53
C GLN A 102 20.02 18.10 19.84
N ASP A 103 21.29 18.52 19.86
CA ASP A 103 22.52 17.73 19.96
C ASP A 103 22.94 17.30 21.39
N PHE A 104 23.81 16.29 21.45
CA PHE A 104 24.77 15.90 22.51
C PHE A 104 24.69 16.55 23.92
N HIS A 105 24.58 15.74 25.00
CA HIS A 105 25.74 15.31 25.84
C HIS A 105 25.37 14.22 26.89
N PHE A 106 26.37 13.73 27.64
CA PHE A 106 26.35 12.56 28.55
C PHE A 106 25.74 12.84 29.96
N GLN A 107 25.23 11.81 30.66
CA GLN A 107 25.97 11.09 31.75
C GLN A 107 25.11 10.27 32.76
N ASP A 108 25.55 9.03 33.03
CA ASP A 108 25.42 8.11 34.20
C ASP A 108 24.16 7.87 35.06
N SER A 109 24.04 6.57 35.45
CA SER A 109 23.55 6.02 36.73
C SER A 109 22.05 6.17 37.08
N SER A 110 21.43 5.29 37.88
CA SER A 110 21.71 3.90 38.33
C SER A 110 20.41 3.36 39.00
N GLY A 111 20.25 2.05 39.18
CA GLY A 111 19.18 1.52 40.07
C GLY A 111 18.44 0.27 39.60
N SER A 112 18.80 -0.87 40.19
CA SER A 112 18.09 -2.17 40.14
C SER A 112 17.43 -2.42 41.52
N PRO A 113 16.75 -3.55 41.82
CA PRO A 113 16.12 -4.57 40.96
C PRO A 113 14.75 -5.12 41.50
N ARG A 114 14.16 -6.07 40.74
CA ARG A 114 13.50 -7.34 41.22
C ARG A 114 12.14 -7.31 41.96
N LYS A 115 11.15 -8.05 41.41
CA LYS A 115 10.73 -9.37 41.99
C LYS A 115 9.86 -10.23 41.06
N GLU A 116 10.06 -11.55 41.20
CA GLU A 116 9.43 -12.62 40.42
C GLU A 116 7.94 -12.85 40.75
N ARG A 117 7.16 -13.34 39.78
CA ARG A 117 6.33 -14.54 40.04
C ARG A 117 6.01 -15.36 38.79
N THR A 118 6.32 -16.65 38.88
CA THR A 118 6.10 -17.71 37.89
C THR A 118 4.62 -18.11 37.80
N SER A 119 4.14 -18.49 36.60
CA SER A 119 3.03 -19.44 36.41
C SER A 119 3.02 -19.96 34.97
N ILE A 120 3.16 -21.27 34.80
CA ILE A 120 3.15 -21.98 33.51
C ILE A 120 1.72 -22.46 33.23
N VAL A 121 1.19 -22.22 32.03
CA VAL A 121 0.00 -22.91 31.49
C VAL A 121 0.24 -23.28 30.03
N LEU A 122 0.06 -24.55 29.70
CA LEU A 122 0.20 -25.12 28.35
C LEU A 122 -1.09 -24.92 27.52
N PRO A 123 -0.99 -24.73 26.19
CA PRO A 123 -2.16 -24.73 25.31
C PRO A 123 -2.62 -26.16 24.95
N PRO A 124 -3.94 -26.42 24.81
CA PRO A 124 -4.45 -27.72 24.38
C PRO A 124 -4.37 -27.94 22.86
N THR A 125 -4.25 -29.19 22.46
CA THR A 125 -4.14 -29.69 21.08
C THR A 125 -5.48 -29.70 20.29
N PRO A 126 -5.44 -29.67 18.94
CA PRO A 126 -6.65 -29.65 18.10
C PRO A 126 -7.20 -31.07 17.76
N PRO A 127 -8.51 -31.21 17.48
CA PRO A 127 -9.12 -32.47 17.05
C PRO A 127 -9.09 -32.69 15.51
N PRO A 128 -9.27 -33.94 15.02
CA PRO A 128 -9.11 -34.31 13.60
C PRO A 128 -10.38 -34.18 12.72
N LYS A 129 -10.18 -34.28 11.39
CA LYS A 129 -11.18 -34.07 10.32
C LYS A 129 -12.16 -35.26 10.09
N PRO A 130 -13.40 -35.01 9.61
CA PRO A 130 -14.35 -36.06 9.17
C PRO A 130 -14.25 -36.43 7.67
N LYS A 131 -14.91 -37.52 7.27
CA LYS A 131 -15.02 -38.05 5.89
C LYS A 131 -16.46 -37.95 5.30
N ILE A 132 -16.55 -38.15 3.98
CA ILE A 132 -17.66 -37.95 3.02
C ILE A 132 -18.73 -39.06 3.04
N TYR A 133 -19.99 -38.77 2.67
CA TYR A 133 -20.91 -39.65 1.88
C TYR A 133 -22.11 -38.87 1.24
N GLU A 134 -22.83 -39.52 0.31
CA GLU A 134 -23.97 -39.00 -0.48
C GLU A 134 -25.34 -39.58 0.03
N LYS A 135 -26.54 -39.57 -0.62
CA LYS A 135 -27.06 -39.21 -1.98
C LYS A 135 -28.61 -39.12 -1.94
N GLY A 136 -29.29 -38.46 -2.90
CA GLY A 136 -30.74 -38.73 -3.17
C GLY A 136 -31.63 -37.55 -3.63
N ILE A 137 -32.64 -37.82 -4.48
CA ILE A 137 -33.49 -36.83 -5.22
C ILE A 137 -34.98 -37.30 -5.33
N LYS A 138 -35.96 -36.37 -5.31
CA LYS A 138 -37.32 -36.30 -5.99
C LYS A 138 -38.25 -35.37 -5.16
N MET A 139 -38.92 -34.29 -5.61
CA MET A 139 -39.86 -33.99 -6.73
C MET A 139 -41.36 -34.27 -6.43
N GLN A 140 -42.35 -33.37 -6.68
CA GLN A 140 -42.27 -32.03 -7.31
C GLN A 140 -43.22 -30.87 -6.81
N PRO A 141 -44.56 -30.83 -7.02
CA PRO A 141 -45.25 -29.54 -7.34
C PRO A 141 -46.53 -29.17 -6.52
N ALA A 142 -47.18 -27.99 -6.63
CA ALA A 142 -46.78 -26.58 -6.90
C ALA A 142 -48.01 -25.60 -6.83
N ILE A 143 -47.84 -24.32 -6.43
CA ILE A 143 -48.72 -23.12 -6.66
C ILE A 143 -47.87 -21.84 -6.37
N ALA A 144 -48.18 -20.69 -7.00
CA ALA A 144 -47.45 -19.41 -6.90
C ALA A 144 -48.43 -18.19 -6.96
N PRO A 145 -47.99 -16.92 -6.81
CA PRO A 145 -47.06 -16.31 -5.85
C PRO A 145 -47.64 -15.02 -5.17
N PRO A 146 -46.97 -14.45 -4.15
CA PRO A 146 -46.89 -12.98 -4.04
C PRO A 146 -45.43 -12.51 -3.69
N PRO A 147 -45.11 -11.25 -3.30
CA PRO A 147 -43.99 -10.47 -3.87
C PRO A 147 -42.63 -10.68 -3.16
N PRO A 148 -41.50 -10.19 -3.74
CA PRO A 148 -40.16 -10.52 -3.27
C PRO A 148 -39.81 -9.93 -1.89
N PRO A 149 -39.36 -10.76 -0.92
CA PRO A 149 -38.73 -10.28 0.31
C PRO A 149 -37.36 -9.67 0.03
N THR A 150 -37.03 -8.61 0.76
CA THR A 150 -35.72 -7.93 0.73
C THR A 150 -34.59 -8.85 1.21
N PRO A 151 -33.33 -8.63 0.74
CA PRO A 151 -32.23 -9.56 1.00
C PRO A 151 -31.91 -9.68 2.49
N SER A 152 -32.21 -10.86 3.04
CA SER A 152 -31.93 -11.18 4.44
C SER A 152 -30.45 -11.43 4.68
N ARG A 153 -30.01 -11.06 5.87
CA ARG A 153 -28.60 -10.90 6.26
C ARG A 153 -28.16 -12.06 7.17
N ALA A 154 -27.24 -12.89 6.70
CA ALA A 154 -26.43 -13.77 7.57
C ALA A 154 -24.97 -13.81 7.06
N LEU A 155 -23.90 -13.44 7.78
CA LEU A 155 -23.44 -13.60 9.18
C LEU A 155 -22.48 -14.78 9.41
N ILE A 156 -21.18 -14.53 9.17
CA ILE A 156 -20.03 -15.02 9.99
C ILE A 156 -18.93 -13.94 9.87
N GLY A 157 -18.27 -13.43 10.91
CA GLY A 157 -18.54 -13.54 12.35
C GLY A 157 -17.44 -12.89 13.21
N LEU A 158 -17.79 -11.87 14.00
CA LEU A 158 -17.05 -11.43 15.20
C LEU A 158 -18.07 -10.94 16.24
N LYS A 159 -18.34 -11.76 17.27
CA LYS A 159 -19.34 -11.47 18.31
C LYS A 159 -18.78 -10.52 19.40
N VAL A 160 -18.50 -9.26 19.06
CA VAL A 160 -18.17 -8.21 20.08
C VAL A 160 -18.84 -6.85 19.81
N VAL A 161 -19.63 -6.68 18.73
CA VAL A 161 -20.30 -5.39 18.46
C VAL A 161 -21.78 -5.57 18.12
N ARG A 162 -22.66 -5.07 19.01
CA ARG A 162 -24.08 -4.86 18.72
C ARG A 162 -24.23 -3.48 18.08
N ARG A 163 -24.94 -3.37 16.95
CA ARG A 163 -25.32 -2.05 16.41
C ARG A 163 -26.31 -1.40 17.37
N VAL A 164 -26.06 -0.14 17.70
CA VAL A 164 -26.90 0.70 18.56
C VAL A 164 -27.69 1.66 17.67
N PRO A 165 -29.00 1.43 17.42
CA PRO A 165 -29.82 2.31 16.58
C PRO A 165 -29.84 3.75 17.10
N GLU A 166 -29.82 3.95 18.42
CA GLU A 166 -29.79 5.27 19.04
C GLU A 166 -28.62 6.15 18.56
N VAL A 167 -27.46 5.57 18.18
CA VAL A 167 -26.33 6.35 17.64
C VAL A 167 -26.65 6.92 16.26
N ILE A 168 -27.36 6.17 15.43
CA ILE A 168 -27.79 6.61 14.10
C ILE A 168 -28.91 7.66 14.25
N GLU A 169 -29.79 7.50 15.23
CA GLU A 169 -30.87 8.44 15.54
C GLU A 169 -30.35 9.74 16.15
N LEU A 170 -29.36 9.68 17.06
CA LEU A 170 -28.66 10.84 17.62
C LEU A 170 -27.88 11.58 16.54
N TYR A 171 -27.13 10.88 15.69
CA TYR A 171 -26.46 11.48 14.53
C TYR A 171 -27.48 12.18 13.61
N ARG A 172 -28.55 11.49 13.23
CA ARG A 172 -29.66 12.06 12.43
C ARG A 172 -30.42 13.19 13.14
N SER A 173 -30.31 13.33 14.45
CA SER A 173 -30.94 14.43 15.21
C SER A 173 -30.02 15.65 15.28
N LEU A 174 -28.70 15.42 15.43
CA LEU A 174 -27.68 16.45 15.39
C LEU A 174 -27.48 17.03 13.98
N THR A 175 -27.63 16.22 12.92
CA THR A 175 -27.44 16.66 11.53
C THR A 175 -28.73 17.09 10.81
N ARG A 176 -29.90 17.15 11.49
CA ARG A 176 -31.17 17.59 10.89
C ARG A 176 -31.72 18.93 11.41
N LYS A 177 -30.95 19.66 12.21
CA LYS A 177 -31.18 21.10 12.42
C LYS A 177 -30.33 21.90 11.44
N ASP A 178 -30.92 22.10 10.26
CA ASP A 178 -30.93 23.36 9.47
C ASP A 178 -31.54 23.09 8.07
N ALA A 179 -32.72 22.49 8.04
CA ALA A 179 -33.45 22.16 6.80
C ALA A 179 -34.98 22.21 6.95
N ASN A 180 -35.51 23.03 7.87
CA ASN A 180 -36.95 23.33 7.93
C ASN A 180 -37.26 24.70 8.54
N THR A 181 -37.19 25.74 7.71
CA THR A 181 -37.81 27.05 7.95
C THR A 181 -38.62 27.45 6.72
N GLU A 182 -39.72 26.73 6.50
CA GLU A 182 -40.68 27.03 5.43
C GLU A 182 -41.49 28.29 5.77
N SER A 183 -41.10 29.39 5.10
CA SER A 183 -41.90 30.58 4.75
C SER A 183 -43.23 30.85 5.49
N LYS A 184 -43.19 31.76 6.48
CA LYS A 184 -44.31 32.69 6.79
C LYS A 184 -43.81 34.11 7.12
N THR A 185 -43.73 34.92 6.06
CA THR A 185 -44.25 36.31 5.97
C THR A 185 -43.88 37.36 7.05
N HIS A 186 -43.12 38.38 6.63
CA HIS A 186 -42.94 39.72 7.24
C HIS A 186 -42.22 39.79 8.61
N HIS A 187 -41.41 40.82 8.95
CA HIS A 187 -41.27 42.20 8.43
C HIS A 187 -39.84 42.75 8.66
N ASN A 188 -39.46 43.81 7.93
CA ASN A 188 -38.30 44.71 8.08
C ASN A 188 -37.06 44.29 8.92
N GLY A 189 -35.94 44.14 8.22
CA GLY A 189 -34.60 44.20 8.81
C GLY A 189 -33.53 43.86 7.77
N ILE A 190 -32.78 44.85 7.29
CA ILE A 190 -31.61 44.63 6.43
C ILE A 190 -30.36 44.59 7.32
N PRO A 191 -29.71 43.43 7.51
CA PRO A 191 -28.29 43.37 7.80
C PRO A 191 -27.52 43.18 6.49
N VAL A 192 -26.99 44.27 5.91
CA VAL A 192 -25.99 44.18 4.82
C VAL A 192 -24.66 43.69 5.43
N VAL A 193 -24.51 42.39 5.66
CA VAL A 193 -23.23 41.80 6.07
C VAL A 193 -23.03 40.41 5.46
N ALA A 194 -21.88 40.23 4.78
CA ALA A 194 -21.23 38.95 4.42
C ALA A 194 -21.77 38.05 3.28
N PHE A 195 -22.80 38.41 2.49
CA PHE A 195 -23.15 37.61 1.28
C PHE A 195 -22.28 37.93 0.04
N ASN A 196 -21.48 39.01 0.12
CA ASN A 196 -20.90 39.74 -1.02
C ASN A 196 -19.80 39.06 -1.85
N ARG A 197 -18.74 38.49 -1.23
CA ARG A 197 -17.47 38.25 -1.95
C ARG A 197 -17.18 36.80 -2.25
N ASN A 198 -16.91 35.97 -1.25
CA ASN A 198 -16.53 34.57 -1.48
C ASN A 198 -17.59 33.76 -2.24
N MET A 199 -18.89 34.02 -2.02
CA MET A 199 -19.95 33.30 -2.74
C MET A 199 -20.09 33.79 -4.19
N ILE A 200 -19.90 35.09 -4.45
CA ILE A 200 -19.87 35.62 -5.83
C ILE A 200 -18.63 35.10 -6.55
N GLU A 201 -17.46 35.16 -5.93
CA GLU A 201 -16.20 34.62 -6.45
C GLU A 201 -16.28 33.09 -6.68
N GLU A 202 -16.95 32.33 -5.82
CA GLU A 202 -17.21 30.90 -6.03
C GLU A 202 -18.18 30.66 -7.20
N ILE A 203 -19.23 31.46 -7.35
CA ILE A 203 -20.17 31.39 -8.48
C ILE A 203 -19.47 31.79 -9.79
N GLU A 204 -18.65 32.84 -9.79
CA GLU A 204 -17.87 33.32 -10.92
C GLU A 204 -16.80 32.31 -11.33
N ASN A 205 -16.06 31.71 -10.38
CA ASN A 205 -15.10 30.65 -10.66
C ASN A 205 -15.79 29.39 -11.21
N ARG A 206 -16.92 28.97 -10.63
CA ARG A 206 -17.73 27.86 -11.18
C ARG A 206 -18.27 28.18 -12.56
N SER A 207 -18.73 29.42 -12.80
CA SER A 207 -19.23 29.89 -14.09
C SER A 207 -18.11 29.93 -15.15
N SER A 208 -16.93 30.42 -14.77
CA SER A 208 -15.72 30.48 -15.61
C SER A 208 -15.27 29.06 -15.98
N TYR A 209 -15.12 28.16 -15.02
CA TYR A 209 -14.78 26.75 -15.24
C TYR A 209 -15.80 26.02 -16.13
N LEU A 210 -17.11 26.18 -15.88
CA LEU A 210 -18.16 25.62 -16.76
C LEU A 210 -18.17 26.24 -18.16
N SER A 211 -17.77 27.51 -18.29
CA SER A 211 -17.65 28.18 -19.59
C SER A 211 -16.39 27.72 -20.34
N ALA A 212 -15.28 27.49 -19.64
CA ALA A 212 -14.08 26.90 -20.18
C ALA A 212 -14.35 25.49 -20.72
N ILE A 213 -15.00 24.62 -19.93
CA ILE A 213 -15.42 23.28 -20.39
C ILE A 213 -16.31 23.38 -21.64
N LYS A 214 -17.31 24.26 -21.68
CA LYS A 214 -18.18 24.41 -22.86
C LYS A 214 -17.43 24.92 -24.09
N SER A 215 -16.53 25.88 -23.90
CA SER A 215 -15.65 26.40 -24.96
C SER A 215 -14.76 25.29 -25.52
N GLU A 216 -14.21 24.45 -24.64
CA GLU A 216 -13.27 23.38 -24.99
C GLU A 216 -13.94 22.17 -25.62
N VAL A 217 -15.13 21.77 -25.14
CA VAL A 217 -16.01 20.79 -25.82
C VAL A 217 -16.30 21.23 -27.26
N GLN A 218 -16.45 22.54 -27.49
CA GLN A 218 -16.72 23.08 -28.82
C GLN A 218 -15.45 23.18 -29.69
N SER A 219 -14.30 23.59 -29.13
CA SER A 219 -13.05 23.79 -29.89
C SER A 219 -12.27 22.50 -30.13
N GLN A 220 -12.19 21.60 -29.14
CA GLN A 220 -11.45 20.35 -29.23
C GLN A 220 -12.28 19.19 -29.84
N LYS A 221 -13.47 19.46 -30.37
CA LYS A 221 -14.36 18.44 -30.96
C LYS A 221 -13.68 17.58 -32.02
N GLU A 222 -12.83 18.18 -32.85
CA GLU A 222 -12.09 17.47 -33.90
C GLU A 222 -11.00 16.56 -33.31
N LEU A 223 -10.25 17.05 -32.32
CA LEU A 223 -9.28 16.26 -31.55
C LEU A 223 -9.96 15.07 -30.87
N ILE A 224 -11.03 15.28 -30.11
CA ILE A 224 -11.73 14.18 -29.43
C ILE A 224 -12.34 13.20 -30.46
N SER A 225 -12.85 13.67 -31.60
CA SER A 225 -13.33 12.77 -32.67
C SER A 225 -12.21 11.94 -33.30
N PHE A 226 -10.99 12.47 -33.39
CA PHE A 226 -9.80 11.71 -33.78
C PHE A 226 -9.40 10.70 -32.69
N LEU A 227 -9.27 11.13 -31.43
CA LEU A 227 -8.94 10.24 -30.30
C LEU A 227 -9.94 9.08 -30.13
N ILE A 228 -11.23 9.31 -30.37
CA ILE A 228 -12.24 8.24 -30.36
C ILE A 228 -11.90 7.16 -31.39
N LYS A 229 -11.57 7.54 -32.63
CA LYS A 229 -11.22 6.59 -33.69
C LYS A 229 -9.94 5.83 -33.39
N GLU A 230 -8.92 6.52 -32.86
CA GLU A 230 -7.66 5.89 -32.45
C GLU A 230 -7.87 4.91 -31.29
N VAL A 231 -8.68 5.26 -30.28
CA VAL A 231 -9.01 4.33 -29.20
C VAL A 231 -9.89 3.17 -29.70
N GLU A 232 -10.86 3.40 -30.59
CA GLU A 232 -11.69 2.33 -31.15
C GLU A 232 -10.85 1.34 -31.97
N SER A 233 -9.93 1.85 -32.80
CA SER A 233 -9.03 1.03 -33.63
C SER A 233 -7.87 0.39 -32.84
N ALA A 234 -7.50 0.94 -31.68
CA ALA A 234 -6.42 0.43 -30.83
C ALA A 234 -6.55 -1.08 -30.56
N SER A 235 -5.62 -1.85 -31.11
CA SER A 235 -5.50 -3.30 -30.95
C SER A 235 -4.02 -3.64 -31.09
N TYR A 236 -3.40 -4.05 -29.99
CA TYR A 236 -1.95 -4.23 -29.89
C TYR A 236 -1.60 -5.69 -29.70
N ALA A 237 -0.40 -6.09 -30.12
CA ALA A 237 0.10 -7.45 -29.92
C ALA A 237 0.87 -7.57 -28.60
N ASP A 238 1.62 -6.54 -28.23
CA ASP A 238 2.36 -6.46 -26.97
C ASP A 238 1.82 -5.37 -26.03
N ILE A 239 2.00 -5.60 -24.73
CA ILE A 239 1.51 -4.72 -23.67
C ILE A 239 2.34 -3.43 -23.53
N SER A 240 3.62 -3.40 -23.93
CA SER A 240 4.39 -2.16 -23.95
C SER A 240 4.04 -1.23 -25.11
N GLU A 241 3.38 -1.74 -26.16
CA GLU A 241 2.68 -0.88 -27.13
C GLU A 241 1.49 -0.18 -26.48
N VAL A 242 0.71 -0.88 -25.64
CA VAL A 242 -0.40 -0.30 -24.85
C VAL A 242 0.11 0.75 -23.87
N GLU A 243 1.25 0.52 -23.20
CA GLU A 243 1.88 1.53 -22.34
C GLU A 243 2.24 2.81 -23.12
N THR A 244 2.78 2.64 -24.32
CA THR A 244 3.18 3.75 -25.22
C THR A 244 1.94 4.51 -25.72
N PHE A 245 0.90 3.79 -26.14
CA PHE A 245 -0.38 4.36 -26.56
C PHE A 245 -1.07 5.13 -25.42
N ILE A 246 -1.17 4.55 -24.23
CA ILE A 246 -1.77 5.24 -23.07
C ILE A 246 -0.97 6.48 -22.69
N LYS A 247 0.38 6.42 -22.72
CA LYS A 247 1.22 7.59 -22.46
C LYS A 247 0.99 8.71 -23.48
N TRP A 248 0.75 8.37 -24.75
CA TRP A 248 0.38 9.34 -25.78
C TRP A 248 -1.04 9.88 -25.54
N LEU A 249 -2.03 9.01 -25.35
CA LEU A 249 -3.43 9.38 -25.13
C LEU A 249 -3.60 10.28 -23.90
N ASP A 250 -2.97 9.93 -22.77
CA ASP A 250 -2.97 10.76 -21.56
C ASP A 250 -2.25 12.10 -21.79
N GLY A 251 -1.29 12.15 -22.72
CA GLY A 251 -0.65 13.38 -23.18
C GLY A 251 -1.60 14.28 -23.97
N GLU A 252 -2.31 13.75 -24.97
CA GLU A 252 -3.32 14.50 -25.75
C GLU A 252 -4.51 14.94 -24.87
N LEU A 253 -4.93 14.10 -23.92
CA LEU A 253 -5.99 14.46 -22.95
C LEU A 253 -5.51 15.47 -21.89
N SER A 254 -4.19 15.62 -21.66
CA SER A 254 -3.66 16.58 -20.69
C SER A 254 -3.83 18.05 -21.08
N SER A 255 -4.15 18.35 -22.34
CA SER A 255 -4.52 19.71 -22.77
C SER A 255 -5.97 20.10 -22.44
N LEU A 256 -6.75 19.22 -21.80
CA LEU A 256 -8.11 19.50 -21.33
C LEU A 256 -8.10 20.13 -19.94
N VAL A 257 -8.92 21.17 -19.75
CA VAL A 257 -9.17 21.84 -18.45
C VAL A 257 -9.71 20.85 -17.41
N ASP A 258 -10.59 19.94 -17.84
CA ASP A 258 -11.00 18.77 -17.08
C ASP A 258 -11.38 17.65 -18.05
N GLU A 259 -10.49 16.66 -18.16
CA GLU A 259 -10.68 15.45 -18.97
C GLU A 259 -12.08 14.85 -18.80
N ARG A 260 -12.51 14.55 -17.56
CA ARG A 260 -13.77 13.83 -17.32
C ARG A 260 -14.98 14.70 -17.62
N SER A 261 -14.92 15.99 -17.28
CA SER A 261 -16.04 16.89 -17.53
C SER A 261 -16.18 17.23 -19.02
N VAL A 262 -15.08 17.35 -19.77
CA VAL A 262 -15.13 17.54 -21.23
C VAL A 262 -15.61 16.26 -21.92
N LEU A 263 -14.95 15.12 -21.69
CA LEU A 263 -15.26 13.86 -22.38
C LEU A 263 -16.70 13.37 -22.16
N LYS A 264 -17.31 13.67 -21.00
CA LYS A 264 -18.74 13.37 -20.74
C LYS A 264 -19.71 13.97 -21.76
N HIS A 265 -19.34 15.05 -22.46
CA HIS A 265 -20.17 15.64 -23.51
C HIS A 265 -20.10 14.87 -24.84
N PHE A 266 -19.17 13.93 -24.99
CA PHE A 266 -18.98 13.10 -26.18
C PHE A 266 -19.53 11.70 -25.92
N SER A 267 -20.79 11.46 -26.31
CA SER A 267 -21.47 10.17 -26.10
C SER A 267 -20.84 8.97 -26.82
N GLN A 268 -19.95 9.22 -27.78
CA GLN A 268 -19.16 8.21 -28.49
C GLN A 268 -17.80 7.92 -27.81
N TRP A 269 -17.46 8.59 -26.70
CA TRP A 269 -16.22 8.34 -25.99
C TRP A 269 -16.17 6.89 -25.46
N PRO A 270 -15.19 6.06 -25.86
CA PRO A 270 -15.11 4.65 -25.47
C PRO A 270 -14.51 4.48 -24.06
N GLU A 271 -15.13 5.12 -23.06
CA GLU A 271 -14.67 5.22 -21.66
C GLU A 271 -14.21 3.87 -21.09
N GLN A 272 -15.02 2.81 -21.28
CA GLN A 272 -14.71 1.48 -20.77
C GLN A 272 -13.45 0.86 -21.39
N LYS A 273 -13.15 1.17 -22.66
CA LYS A 273 -11.95 0.70 -23.37
C LYS A 273 -10.72 1.48 -22.91
N VAL A 274 -10.83 2.81 -22.76
CA VAL A 274 -9.76 3.66 -22.20
C VAL A 274 -9.42 3.24 -20.78
N ASP A 275 -10.41 3.06 -19.92
CA ASP A 275 -10.22 2.56 -18.56
C ASP A 275 -9.58 1.17 -18.54
N ALA A 276 -9.95 0.27 -19.47
CA ALA A 276 -9.32 -1.05 -19.59
C ALA A 276 -7.84 -0.96 -20.03
N LEU A 277 -7.52 -0.09 -20.99
CA LEU A 277 -6.16 0.14 -21.48
C LEU A 277 -5.28 0.79 -20.40
N ARG A 278 -5.79 1.82 -19.70
CA ARG A 278 -5.13 2.47 -18.56
C ARG A 278 -4.90 1.48 -17.41
N GLU A 279 -5.91 0.67 -17.07
CA GLU A 279 -5.79 -0.38 -16.05
C GLU A 279 -4.73 -1.43 -16.43
N ALA A 280 -4.72 -1.88 -17.70
CA ALA A 280 -3.74 -2.87 -18.20
C ALA A 280 -2.30 -2.32 -18.17
N SER A 281 -2.11 -1.10 -18.70
CA SER A 281 -0.83 -0.37 -18.71
C SER A 281 -0.28 -0.21 -17.28
N CYS A 282 -1.06 0.36 -16.36
CA CYS A 282 -0.65 0.50 -14.96
C CYS A 282 -0.37 -0.84 -14.27
N ASN A 283 -1.25 -1.85 -14.46
CA ASN A 283 -1.07 -3.17 -13.86
C ASN A 283 0.22 -3.85 -14.32
N TYR A 284 0.52 -3.80 -15.62
CA TYR A 284 1.73 -4.39 -16.17
C TYR A 284 2.98 -3.66 -15.67
N ARG A 285 2.98 -2.32 -15.75
CA ARG A 285 4.09 -1.46 -15.31
C ARG A 285 4.45 -1.67 -13.84
N ASP A 286 3.45 -1.74 -12.95
CA ASP A 286 3.68 -1.95 -11.52
C ASP A 286 4.35 -3.32 -11.24
N LEU A 287 3.92 -4.36 -11.94
CA LEU A 287 4.54 -5.68 -11.84
C LEU A 287 5.94 -5.70 -12.46
N LYS A 288 6.15 -5.01 -13.59
CA LYS A 288 7.45 -4.96 -14.28
C LYS A 288 8.49 -4.17 -13.49
N ASN A 289 8.07 -3.09 -12.83
CA ASN A 289 8.89 -2.34 -11.88
C ASN A 289 9.29 -3.23 -10.69
N LEU A 290 8.35 -3.96 -10.07
CA LEU A 290 8.67 -4.89 -8.98
C LEU A 290 9.56 -6.06 -9.43
N GLU A 291 9.35 -6.60 -10.64
CA GLU A 291 10.22 -7.62 -11.23
C GLU A 291 11.65 -7.08 -11.38
N SER A 292 11.81 -5.87 -11.92
CA SER A 292 13.12 -5.23 -12.04
C SER A 292 13.80 -4.97 -10.69
N GLU A 293 13.07 -4.51 -9.66
CA GLU A 293 13.56 -4.31 -8.28
C GLU A 293 14.10 -5.62 -7.67
N VAL A 294 13.46 -6.75 -7.97
CA VAL A 294 13.87 -8.09 -7.52
C VAL A 294 15.05 -8.61 -8.33
N SER A 295 14.99 -8.52 -9.66
CA SER A 295 16.03 -9.03 -10.56
C SER A 295 17.35 -8.24 -10.44
N SER A 296 17.29 -6.94 -10.17
CA SER A 296 18.45 -6.09 -9.90
C SER A 296 18.90 -6.11 -8.43
N TYR A 297 18.31 -6.95 -7.57
CA TYR A 297 18.68 -6.99 -6.16
C TYR A 297 20.12 -7.48 -5.97
N GLU A 298 20.92 -6.70 -5.23
CA GLU A 298 22.29 -7.05 -4.84
C GLU A 298 22.44 -6.84 -3.33
N ASP A 299 23.03 -7.83 -2.65
CA ASP A 299 23.27 -7.75 -1.20
C ASP A 299 24.36 -6.72 -0.88
N ASN A 300 24.16 -5.93 0.16
CA ASN A 300 25.13 -4.94 0.60
C ASN A 300 26.04 -5.55 1.69
N PRO A 301 27.31 -5.85 1.40
CA PRO A 301 28.20 -6.51 2.36
C PRO A 301 28.56 -5.64 3.58
N LYS A 302 28.24 -4.34 3.56
CA LYS A 302 28.41 -3.41 4.69
C LYS A 302 27.22 -3.40 5.65
N GLU A 303 26.10 -4.03 5.27
CA GLU A 303 24.86 -4.00 6.04
C GLU A 303 24.81 -5.16 7.05
N PRO A 304 24.32 -4.94 8.29
CA PRO A 304 24.11 -6.00 9.26
C PRO A 304 23.20 -7.10 8.70
N THR A 305 23.58 -8.35 8.94
CA THR A 305 22.96 -9.57 8.39
C THR A 305 21.46 -9.62 8.67
N SER A 306 21.05 -9.32 9.90
CA SER A 306 19.65 -9.28 10.30
C SER A 306 18.82 -8.26 9.51
N MET A 307 19.43 -7.15 9.07
CA MET A 307 18.76 -6.13 8.26
C MET A 307 18.68 -6.54 6.79
N ALA A 308 19.78 -7.05 6.23
CA ALA A 308 19.83 -7.58 4.86
C ALA A 308 18.81 -8.71 4.65
N LEU A 309 18.83 -9.74 5.51
CA LEU A 309 17.89 -10.87 5.45
C LEU A 309 16.43 -10.41 5.60
N LYS A 310 16.16 -9.38 6.43
CA LYS A 310 14.81 -8.80 6.59
C LYS A 310 14.37 -8.03 5.34
N LYS A 311 15.26 -7.32 4.65
CA LYS A 311 14.95 -6.66 3.36
C LYS A 311 14.58 -7.70 2.30
N ILE A 312 15.37 -8.75 2.16
CA ILE A 312 15.09 -9.85 1.22
C ILE A 312 13.73 -10.51 1.51
N GLN A 313 13.43 -10.80 2.78
CA GLN A 313 12.13 -11.34 3.19
C GLN A 313 10.97 -10.37 2.86
N THR A 314 11.12 -9.07 3.15
CA THR A 314 10.09 -8.07 2.86
C THR A 314 9.81 -7.93 1.36
N LEU A 315 10.86 -8.06 0.54
CA LEU A 315 10.75 -8.02 -0.92
C LEU A 315 10.06 -9.28 -1.46
N GLN A 316 10.39 -10.47 -0.93
CA GLN A 316 9.65 -11.70 -1.23
C GLN A 316 8.17 -11.63 -0.78
N ASP A 317 7.89 -11.08 0.39
CA ASP A 317 6.52 -10.88 0.89
C ASP A 317 5.72 -9.92 0.00
N ARG A 318 6.35 -8.95 -0.65
CA ARG A 318 5.72 -8.10 -1.68
C ARG A 318 5.44 -8.90 -2.96
N LEU A 319 6.44 -9.64 -3.44
CA LEU A 319 6.38 -10.45 -4.65
C LEU A 319 5.24 -11.48 -4.61
N GLU A 320 5.15 -12.26 -3.53
CA GLU A 320 4.08 -13.25 -3.31
C GLU A 320 2.69 -12.61 -3.23
N ARG A 321 2.56 -11.47 -2.52
CA ARG A 321 1.28 -10.75 -2.43
C ARG A 321 0.83 -10.20 -3.78
N CYS A 322 1.74 -9.63 -4.57
CA CYS A 322 1.44 -9.12 -5.89
C CYS A 322 1.01 -10.25 -6.84
N VAL A 323 1.80 -11.32 -6.95
CA VAL A 323 1.47 -12.48 -7.78
C VAL A 323 0.14 -13.11 -7.36
N SER A 324 -0.05 -13.44 -6.08
CA SER A 324 -1.30 -14.04 -5.59
C SER A 324 -2.52 -13.12 -5.78
N SER A 325 -2.36 -11.80 -5.69
CA SER A 325 -3.43 -10.85 -5.96
C SER A 325 -3.85 -10.87 -7.44
N LYS A 326 -2.88 -10.84 -8.36
CA LYS A 326 -3.15 -10.88 -9.80
C LYS A 326 -3.70 -12.22 -10.27
N GLU A 327 -3.21 -13.34 -9.73
CA GLU A 327 -3.75 -14.68 -10.01
C GLU A 327 -5.24 -14.79 -9.62
N LYS A 328 -5.66 -14.21 -8.50
CA LYS A 328 -7.07 -14.24 -8.04
C LYS A 328 -8.04 -13.51 -8.97
N ILE A 329 -7.62 -12.39 -9.55
CA ILE A 329 -8.46 -11.60 -10.48
C ILE A 329 -8.26 -11.97 -11.96
N ARG A 330 -7.27 -12.83 -12.25
CA ARG A 330 -6.79 -13.15 -13.61
C ARG A 330 -7.92 -13.43 -14.58
N GLU A 331 -8.81 -14.38 -14.29
CA GLU A 331 -9.84 -14.77 -15.26
C GLU A 331 -10.83 -13.63 -15.60
N SER A 332 -11.28 -12.88 -14.58
CA SER A 332 -12.16 -11.72 -14.79
C SER A 332 -11.47 -10.60 -15.58
N THR A 333 -10.21 -10.30 -15.26
CA THR A 333 -9.45 -9.22 -15.89
C THR A 333 -9.03 -9.61 -17.31
N SER A 334 -8.53 -10.83 -17.53
CA SER A 334 -8.22 -11.35 -18.87
C SER A 334 -9.46 -11.41 -19.76
N LYS A 335 -10.64 -11.76 -19.23
CA LYS A 335 -11.90 -11.67 -20.01
C LYS A 335 -12.24 -10.22 -20.39
N LYS A 336 -12.07 -9.24 -19.48
CA LYS A 336 -12.24 -7.81 -19.78
C LYS A 336 -11.27 -7.36 -20.88
N TYR A 337 -9.99 -7.72 -20.79
CA TYR A 337 -8.95 -7.35 -21.75
C TYR A 337 -9.18 -7.98 -23.14
N ARG A 338 -9.55 -9.28 -23.21
CA ARG A 338 -9.93 -9.96 -24.46
C ARG A 338 -11.09 -9.26 -25.17
N ASN A 339 -12.12 -8.83 -24.43
CA ASN A 339 -13.26 -8.10 -25.02
C ASN A 339 -12.87 -6.75 -25.66
N PHE A 340 -11.75 -6.16 -25.24
CA PHE A 340 -11.25 -4.87 -25.73
C PHE A 340 -10.02 -5.00 -26.64
N HIS A 341 -9.62 -6.21 -27.04
CA HIS A 341 -8.42 -6.49 -27.84
C HIS A 341 -7.12 -6.00 -27.18
N ILE A 342 -7.04 -6.16 -25.86
CA ILE A 342 -5.86 -5.82 -25.05
C ILE A 342 -5.07 -7.11 -24.74
N PRO A 343 -3.74 -7.13 -24.94
CA PRO A 343 -2.88 -8.24 -24.51
C PRO A 343 -3.07 -8.58 -23.04
N TRP A 344 -3.25 -9.87 -22.75
CA TRP A 344 -3.51 -10.42 -21.42
C TRP A 344 -2.60 -11.63 -21.09
N GLU A 345 -1.88 -12.12 -22.10
CA GLU A 345 -0.96 -13.25 -22.06
C GLU A 345 0.18 -13.04 -21.05
N TRP A 346 0.57 -11.78 -20.80
CA TRP A 346 1.52 -11.41 -19.75
C TRP A 346 1.04 -11.76 -18.33
N MET A 347 -0.27 -11.94 -18.11
CA MET A 347 -0.87 -12.39 -16.84
C MET A 347 -0.73 -13.91 -16.61
N MET A 348 -0.28 -14.66 -17.62
CA MET A 348 -0.11 -16.11 -17.52
C MET A 348 1.21 -16.48 -16.85
N ASP A 349 1.28 -17.71 -16.35
CA ASP A 349 2.51 -18.27 -15.75
C ASP A 349 3.66 -18.44 -16.76
N THR A 350 3.38 -18.32 -18.05
CA THR A 350 4.38 -18.23 -19.14
C THR A 350 4.82 -16.79 -19.44
N GLY A 351 4.14 -15.78 -18.87
CA GLY A 351 4.37 -14.36 -19.08
C GLY A 351 5.09 -13.68 -17.90
N LEU A 352 4.72 -12.43 -17.61
CA LEU A 352 5.34 -11.63 -16.54
C LEU A 352 5.11 -12.26 -15.15
N ILE A 353 3.98 -12.91 -14.90
CA ILE A 353 3.76 -13.65 -13.64
C ILE A 353 4.78 -14.78 -13.45
N GLY A 354 5.14 -15.48 -14.53
CA GLY A 354 6.23 -16.46 -14.54
C GLY A 354 7.59 -15.81 -14.27
N GLN A 355 7.90 -14.70 -14.94
CA GLN A 355 9.13 -13.94 -14.72
C GLN A 355 9.26 -13.47 -13.26
N MET A 356 8.19 -12.99 -12.63
CA MET A 356 8.16 -12.61 -11.21
C MET A 356 8.38 -13.80 -10.27
N LYS A 357 7.84 -14.98 -10.61
CA LYS A 357 8.12 -16.22 -9.86
C LYS A 357 9.59 -16.62 -9.97
N LEU A 358 10.18 -16.52 -11.17
CA LEU A 358 11.59 -16.83 -11.41
C LEU A 358 12.56 -15.80 -10.82
N SER A 359 12.23 -14.51 -10.81
CA SER A 359 13.12 -13.49 -10.22
C SER A 359 13.31 -13.67 -8.71
N SER A 360 12.35 -14.31 -8.01
CA SER A 360 12.52 -14.73 -6.61
C SER A 360 13.74 -15.63 -6.35
N LEU A 361 14.26 -16.33 -7.37
CA LEU A 361 15.49 -17.11 -7.29
C LEU A 361 16.71 -16.23 -6.99
N ARG A 362 16.73 -14.98 -7.49
CA ARG A 362 17.75 -13.97 -7.13
C ARG A 362 17.76 -13.75 -5.61
N LEU A 363 16.58 -13.62 -5.00
CA LEU A 363 16.43 -13.44 -3.56
C LEU A 363 16.88 -14.69 -2.79
N ALA A 364 16.52 -15.89 -3.23
CA ALA A 364 17.00 -17.14 -2.62
C ALA A 364 18.53 -17.21 -2.61
N LYS A 365 19.15 -16.95 -3.77
CA LYS A 365 20.61 -16.99 -3.94
C LYS A 365 21.33 -16.02 -3.00
N GLU A 366 20.94 -14.75 -2.99
CA GLU A 366 21.59 -13.76 -2.13
C GLU A 366 21.31 -14.01 -0.63
N PHE A 367 20.10 -14.47 -0.27
CA PHE A 367 19.79 -14.89 1.11
C PHE A 367 20.70 -16.02 1.60
N MET A 368 20.83 -17.08 0.79
CA MET A 368 21.63 -18.26 1.15
C MET A 368 23.13 -17.94 1.19
N LYS A 369 23.65 -17.15 0.25
CA LYS A 369 25.03 -16.65 0.31
C LYS A 369 25.29 -15.86 1.59
N ARG A 370 24.38 -14.94 1.94
CA ARG A 370 24.54 -14.06 3.11
C ARG A 370 24.49 -14.83 4.43
N VAL A 371 23.60 -15.83 4.52
CA VAL A 371 23.56 -16.79 5.65
C VAL A 371 24.84 -17.63 5.73
N THR A 372 25.30 -18.18 4.60
CA THR A 372 26.50 -19.04 4.55
C THR A 372 27.73 -18.28 5.05
N LYS A 373 27.94 -17.05 4.55
CA LYS A 373 29.04 -16.17 4.97
C LYS A 373 28.98 -15.80 6.46
N GLU A 374 27.78 -15.58 7.00
CA GLU A 374 27.63 -15.28 8.44
C GLU A 374 27.97 -16.49 9.31
N MET A 375 27.59 -17.70 8.87
CA MET A 375 27.87 -18.94 9.58
C MET A 375 29.35 -19.30 9.61
N GLU A 376 30.15 -18.78 8.68
CA GLU A 376 31.62 -18.88 8.71
C GLU A 376 32.26 -17.93 9.74
N SER A 377 31.53 -16.92 10.24
CA SER A 377 32.07 -15.86 11.12
C SER A 377 31.52 -15.85 12.55
N HIS A 378 30.46 -16.59 12.86
CA HIS A 378 29.80 -16.61 14.18
C HIS A 378 29.54 -18.05 14.67
N GLU A 379 29.21 -18.22 15.95
CA GLU A 379 28.93 -19.54 16.56
C GLU A 379 27.44 -19.93 16.54
N ASP A 380 26.52 -18.97 16.35
CA ASP A 380 25.06 -19.14 16.48
C ASP A 380 24.39 -19.76 15.22
N ASN A 381 25.05 -20.77 14.67
CA ASN A 381 24.89 -21.23 13.29
C ASN A 381 23.61 -22.02 13.01
N ASN A 382 23.03 -22.65 14.03
CA ASN A 382 21.86 -23.52 13.85
C ASN A 382 20.58 -22.74 13.52
N ASN A 383 20.40 -21.53 14.06
CA ASN A 383 19.23 -20.69 13.77
C ASN A 383 19.32 -20.08 12.37
N LEU A 384 20.52 -19.59 12.00
CA LEU A 384 20.80 -19.05 10.66
C LEU A 384 20.62 -20.11 9.57
N LEU A 385 21.16 -21.33 9.76
CA LEU A 385 20.95 -22.45 8.84
C LEU A 385 19.46 -22.77 8.66
N LEU A 386 18.71 -22.87 9.77
CA LEU A 386 17.28 -23.15 9.72
C LEU A 386 16.51 -22.04 9.01
N GLN A 387 16.91 -20.77 9.17
CA GLN A 387 16.32 -19.63 8.47
C GLN A 387 16.61 -19.70 6.96
N GLY A 388 17.86 -19.99 6.58
CA GLY A 388 18.29 -20.19 5.19
C GLY A 388 17.51 -21.31 4.50
N VAL A 389 17.42 -22.49 5.13
CA VAL A 389 16.69 -23.65 4.58
C VAL A 389 15.18 -23.38 4.48
N LYS A 390 14.58 -22.72 5.49
CA LYS A 390 13.15 -22.32 5.42
C LYS A 390 12.89 -21.33 4.29
N PHE A 391 13.76 -20.34 4.11
CA PHE A 391 13.64 -19.36 3.03
C PHE A 391 13.80 -20.03 1.66
N ALA A 392 14.84 -20.84 1.48
CA ALA A 392 15.06 -21.63 0.28
C ALA A 392 13.84 -22.50 -0.08
N PHE A 393 13.29 -23.24 0.89
CA PHE A 393 12.09 -24.05 0.68
C PHE A 393 10.87 -23.21 0.27
N ARG A 394 10.64 -22.04 0.90
CA ARG A 394 9.57 -21.11 0.54
C ARG A 394 9.70 -20.65 -0.92
N ILE A 395 10.89 -20.23 -1.34
CA ILE A 395 11.15 -19.81 -2.72
C ILE A 395 10.95 -20.98 -3.69
N HIS A 396 11.45 -22.17 -3.37
CA HIS A 396 11.26 -23.36 -4.22
C HIS A 396 9.77 -23.70 -4.43
N GLN A 397 8.93 -23.58 -3.40
CA GLN A 397 7.48 -23.79 -3.54
C GLN A 397 6.80 -22.68 -4.36
N PHE A 398 7.29 -21.44 -4.28
CA PHE A 398 6.75 -20.29 -5.02
C PHE A 398 7.14 -20.28 -6.51
N ALA A 399 8.42 -20.56 -6.80
CA ALA A 399 8.99 -20.57 -8.15
C ALA A 399 8.75 -21.90 -8.90
N GLY A 400 8.44 -22.99 -8.18
CA GLY A 400 8.27 -24.34 -8.75
C GLY A 400 9.56 -25.14 -8.93
N GLY A 401 10.71 -24.60 -8.52
CA GLY A 401 12.03 -25.23 -8.65
C GLY A 401 13.15 -24.23 -8.39
N PHE A 402 14.39 -24.62 -8.65
CA PHE A 402 15.58 -23.77 -8.63
C PHE A 402 16.34 -23.85 -9.96
N ASP A 403 17.01 -22.76 -10.32
CA ASP A 403 18.01 -22.72 -11.38
C ASP A 403 19.38 -23.24 -10.89
N TYR A 404 20.34 -23.36 -11.81
CA TYR A 404 21.68 -23.87 -11.49
C TYR A 404 22.39 -23.06 -10.41
N GLU A 405 22.33 -21.72 -10.46
CA GLU A 405 23.00 -20.85 -9.50
C GLU A 405 22.37 -20.94 -8.10
N THR A 406 21.04 -21.00 -8.00
CA THR A 406 20.34 -21.17 -6.72
C THR A 406 20.58 -22.57 -6.14
N ILE A 407 20.67 -23.61 -6.98
CA ILE A 407 21.10 -24.95 -6.55
C ILE A 407 22.51 -24.90 -5.96
N GLN A 408 23.47 -24.25 -6.62
CA GLN A 408 24.84 -24.11 -6.10
C GLN A 408 24.86 -23.40 -4.72
N ALA A 409 24.16 -22.25 -4.60
CA ALA A 409 24.07 -21.52 -3.33
C ALA A 409 23.42 -22.36 -2.21
N PHE A 410 22.45 -23.22 -2.54
CA PHE A 410 21.85 -24.16 -1.58
C PHE A 410 22.82 -25.30 -1.18
N GLN A 411 23.64 -25.81 -2.11
CA GLN A 411 24.65 -26.83 -1.76
C GLN A 411 25.75 -26.28 -0.86
N GLU A 412 26.21 -25.04 -1.07
CA GLU A 412 27.20 -24.41 -0.18
C GLU A 412 26.61 -24.15 1.22
N LEU A 413 25.37 -23.64 1.31
CA LEU A 413 24.65 -23.53 2.60
C LEU A 413 24.55 -24.88 3.32
N LYS A 414 24.22 -25.95 2.60
CA LYS A 414 24.15 -27.31 3.15
C LYS A 414 25.53 -27.80 3.61
N LYS A 415 26.59 -27.56 2.83
CA LYS A 415 27.96 -27.98 3.12
C LYS A 415 28.49 -27.32 4.39
N VAL A 416 28.32 -26.01 4.54
CA VAL A 416 28.67 -25.27 5.77
C VAL A 416 27.80 -25.76 6.94
N GLY A 417 26.50 -25.98 6.73
CA GLY A 417 25.63 -26.59 7.74
C GLY A 417 26.09 -27.99 8.21
N CYS A 418 26.57 -28.84 7.31
CA CYS A 418 27.08 -30.17 7.66
C CYS A 418 28.36 -30.13 8.51
N VAL A 419 29.20 -29.11 8.37
CA VAL A 419 30.39 -28.93 9.22
C VAL A 419 30.00 -28.67 10.68
N PHE A 420 28.93 -27.90 10.92
CA PHE A 420 28.47 -27.54 12.27
C PHE A 420 27.50 -28.56 12.91
N VAL A 421 26.91 -29.47 12.12
CA VAL A 421 25.94 -30.49 12.60
C VAL A 421 26.59 -31.86 12.83
N ALA A 422 27.88 -32.02 12.54
CA ALA A 422 28.62 -33.24 12.88
C ALA A 422 28.70 -33.42 14.41
N PRO A 423 28.27 -34.57 14.98
CA PRO A 423 28.30 -34.76 16.43
C PRO A 423 29.73 -34.95 16.93
N SER A 424 30.13 -34.14 17.91
CA SER A 424 31.38 -34.26 18.68
C SER A 424 31.40 -35.50 19.57
N ASN A 425 31.42 -36.69 18.96
CA ASN A 425 31.46 -37.98 19.64
C ASN A 425 32.69 -38.79 19.21
N SER A 426 33.87 -38.24 19.50
CA SER A 426 35.16 -38.90 19.33
C SER A 426 36.00 -38.82 20.62
N ASN A 427 35.50 -39.42 21.70
CA ASN A 427 36.34 -39.80 22.83
C ASN A 427 36.55 -41.31 22.83
N HIS A 428 37.82 -41.71 22.73
CA HIS A 428 38.23 -43.11 22.66
C HIS A 428 37.78 -43.91 23.89
N SER A 429 37.32 -45.14 23.63
CA SER A 429 37.67 -46.26 24.49
C SER A 429 38.17 -47.39 23.63
N MET A 430 39.39 -47.85 23.89
CA MET A 430 39.97 -49.00 23.20
C MET A 430 39.17 -50.26 23.52
N ASN A 431 38.85 -51.05 22.50
CA ASN A 431 38.91 -52.51 22.61
C ASN A 431 39.14 -53.14 21.23
N SER A 432 40.09 -54.07 21.18
CA SER A 432 40.64 -54.69 19.98
C SER A 432 39.73 -55.80 19.41
N PRO A 433 39.89 -56.17 18.12
CA PRO A 433 38.88 -56.92 17.38
C PRO A 433 38.86 -58.41 17.71
N LYS A 434 37.66 -58.98 17.87
CA LYS A 434 37.46 -60.44 17.84
C LYS A 434 37.23 -60.90 16.40
N PHE A 435 38.12 -61.76 15.92
CA PHE A 435 37.99 -62.50 14.67
C PHE A 435 36.64 -63.22 14.59
N VAL A 436 35.90 -63.02 13.49
CA VAL A 436 34.86 -63.95 13.04
C VAL A 436 35.23 -64.43 11.64
N LYS A 437 35.39 -65.75 11.53
CA LYS A 437 35.99 -66.46 10.40
C LYS A 437 34.91 -66.80 9.37
N ILE A 438 34.72 -65.94 8.37
CA ILE A 438 33.85 -66.25 7.22
C ILE A 438 34.67 -67.09 6.23
N GLY A 439 34.31 -68.36 6.09
CA GLY A 439 35.01 -69.30 5.23
C GLY A 439 34.69 -69.07 3.75
N GLN A 440 35.71 -68.76 2.96
CA GLN A 440 35.67 -69.02 1.51
C GLN A 440 35.59 -70.54 1.30
N LYS A 441 34.66 -70.97 0.44
CA LYS A 441 34.84 -72.18 -0.36
C LYS A 441 34.92 -71.77 -1.83
N TYR A 442 36.00 -72.15 -2.48
CA TYR A 442 36.23 -71.94 -3.91
C TYR A 442 35.61 -73.07 -4.73
N VAL A 443 34.98 -72.68 -5.85
CA VAL A 443 35.13 -73.23 -7.21
C VAL A 443 35.17 -74.76 -7.40
N SER A 444 34.19 -75.28 -8.15
CA SER A 444 34.37 -75.88 -9.48
C SER A 444 33.07 -75.78 -10.27
#